data_AF-A0AAP8HUK8-F1
#
_entry.id   AF-A0AAP8HUK8-F1
#
_cell.length_a   1.000
_cell.length_b   1.000
_cell.length_c   1.000
_cell.angle_alpha   90.00
_cell.angle_beta   90.00
_cell.angle_gamma   90.00
#
_symmetry.space_group_name_H-M   'P 1'
#
loop_
_entity.id
_entity.type
_entity.pdbx_description
1 polymer ?
#
loop_
_entity_poly.entity_id
_entity_poly.type
_entity_poly.pdbx_seq_one_letter_code
_entity_poly.pdbx_strand_id
1 'polypeptide(L)'
;IDGLRKATQPEASGQLYSFSCYRATEYVTVLGIAQELQTANPDLGRRLQRQWETRAVMSGSFHDTFLHEYGALDAPLPQRFYVPGDRLWFRNPDAESSDVEGYEGSWVFYLGGGLFNNFWERGVPYTLTSKCVEIYHWRHGLRTDAAGKRYI
;
A
#
# COMPACT_ATOMS: atom_id res chain seq x y z
N ILE A 1 13.13 -13.65 -0.74
CA ILE A 1 12.19 -13.62 0.42
C ILE A 1 12.79 -12.87 1.61
N ASP A 2 13.95 -13.30 2.13
CA ASP A 2 14.55 -12.70 3.34
C ASP A 2 14.80 -11.20 3.24
N GLY A 3 15.23 -10.70 2.07
CA GLY A 3 15.40 -9.27 1.84
C GLY A 3 14.09 -8.49 2.01
N LEU A 4 12.99 -8.95 1.38
CA LEU A 4 11.67 -8.34 1.54
C LEU A 4 11.17 -8.43 2.98
N ARG A 5 11.39 -9.56 3.66
CA ARG A 5 11.03 -9.73 5.07
C ARG A 5 11.77 -8.72 5.95
N LYS A 6 13.09 -8.61 5.80
CA LYS A 6 13.92 -7.64 6.55
C LYS A 6 13.57 -6.19 6.27
N ALA A 7 13.19 -5.88 5.03
CA ALA A 7 12.78 -4.55 4.60
C ALA A 7 11.41 -4.16 5.17
N THR A 8 10.47 -5.10 5.24
CA THR A 8 9.06 -4.81 5.58
C THR A 8 8.70 -5.14 7.04
N GLN A 9 9.53 -5.92 7.73
CA GLN A 9 9.29 -6.39 9.10
C GLN A 9 10.49 -6.00 9.97
N PRO A 10 10.43 -4.85 10.68
CA PRO A 10 11.52 -4.36 11.49
C PRO A 10 12.04 -5.37 12.51
N GLU A 11 11.16 -6.23 13.04
CA GLU A 11 11.52 -7.28 14.00
C GLU A 11 12.47 -8.33 13.40
N ALA A 12 12.47 -8.51 12.07
CA ALA A 12 13.30 -9.49 11.40
C ALA A 12 14.73 -8.99 11.10
N SER A 13 14.95 -7.67 11.09
CA SER A 13 16.24 -7.05 10.75
C SER A 13 16.83 -6.20 11.87
N GLY A 14 16.01 -5.74 12.82
CA GLY A 14 16.38 -4.70 13.78
C GLY A 14 16.55 -3.31 13.15
N GLN A 15 16.17 -3.14 11.88
CA GLN A 15 16.33 -1.90 11.13
C GLN A 15 14.97 -1.37 10.68
N LEU A 16 14.86 -0.04 10.63
CA LEU A 16 13.71 0.66 10.09
C LEU A 16 14.07 1.24 8.73
N TYR A 17 13.23 0.95 7.73
CA TYR A 17 13.32 1.54 6.41
C TYR A 17 12.12 2.47 6.19
N SER A 18 12.35 3.57 5.47
CA SER A 18 11.28 4.45 5.02
C SER A 18 10.90 4.11 3.58
N PHE A 19 9.60 4.04 3.32
CA PHE A 19 9.02 3.79 2.00
C PHE A 19 7.84 4.75 1.80
N SER A 20 7.45 5.00 0.56
CA SER A 20 6.09 5.50 0.32
C SER A 20 5.07 4.41 0.62
N CYS A 21 3.84 4.79 0.98
CA CYS A 21 2.74 3.83 1.20
C CYS A 21 2.51 2.95 -0.05
N TYR A 22 2.61 3.53 -1.25
CA TYR A 22 2.56 2.82 -2.52
C TYR A 22 3.63 1.73 -2.59
N ARG A 23 4.90 2.08 -2.38
CA ARG A 23 6.03 1.14 -2.43
C ARG A 23 5.92 0.04 -1.39
N ALA A 24 5.52 0.40 -0.18
CA ALA A 24 5.36 -0.54 0.92
C ALA A 24 4.33 -1.63 0.57
N THR A 25 3.19 -1.24 -0.02
CA THR A 25 2.18 -2.21 -0.45
C THR A 25 2.67 -3.15 -1.56
N GLU A 26 3.50 -2.69 -2.50
CA GLU A 26 4.08 -3.59 -3.52
C GLU A 26 4.97 -4.66 -2.85
N TYR A 27 5.82 -4.27 -1.90
CA TYR A 27 6.75 -5.19 -1.26
C TYR A 27 6.06 -6.25 -0.40
N VAL A 28 5.03 -5.90 0.35
CA VAL A 28 4.27 -6.89 1.14
C VAL A 28 3.47 -7.84 0.24
N THR A 29 2.92 -7.36 -0.88
CA THR A 29 2.25 -8.24 -1.85
C THR A 29 3.23 -9.25 -2.45
N VAL A 30 4.41 -8.80 -2.90
CA VAL A 30 5.42 -9.72 -3.45
C VAL A 30 5.92 -10.69 -2.40
N LEU A 31 6.07 -10.25 -1.14
CA LEU A 31 6.45 -11.13 -0.05
C LEU A 31 5.41 -12.25 0.15
N GLY A 32 4.12 -11.91 0.18
CA GLY A 32 3.05 -12.90 0.29
C GLY A 32 3.03 -13.88 -0.88
N ILE A 33 3.12 -13.39 -2.11
CA ILE A 33 3.21 -14.23 -3.31
C ILE A 33 4.43 -15.15 -3.23
N ALA A 34 5.61 -14.61 -2.90
CA ALA A 34 6.83 -15.38 -2.84
C ALA A 34 6.77 -16.48 -1.77
N GLN A 35 6.15 -16.20 -0.61
CA GLN A 35 5.92 -17.18 0.45
C GLN A 35 4.98 -18.31 0.00
N GLU A 36 3.86 -17.97 -0.63
CA GLU A 36 2.92 -18.96 -1.15
C GLU A 36 3.56 -19.87 -2.21
N LEU A 37 4.35 -19.27 -3.12
CA LEU A 37 5.05 -20.01 -4.17
C LEU A 37 6.07 -21.02 -3.63
N GLN A 38 6.58 -20.87 -2.39
CA GLN A 38 7.47 -21.88 -1.81
C GLN A 38 6.79 -23.24 -1.67
N THR A 39 5.47 -23.27 -1.52
CA THR A 39 4.68 -24.49 -1.35
C THR A 39 3.87 -24.80 -2.60
N ALA A 40 3.16 -23.82 -3.14
CA ALA A 40 2.23 -24.03 -4.24
C ALA A 40 2.91 -24.22 -5.61
N ASN A 41 4.03 -23.53 -5.87
CA ASN A 41 4.77 -23.63 -7.13
C ASN A 41 6.24 -23.21 -6.98
N PRO A 42 7.11 -24.11 -6.47
CA PRO A 42 8.51 -23.78 -6.16
C PRO A 42 9.34 -23.35 -7.37
N ASP A 43 9.02 -23.86 -8.57
CA ASP A 43 9.69 -23.45 -9.81
C ASP A 43 9.43 -21.99 -10.15
N LEU A 44 8.17 -21.56 -10.08
CA LEU A 44 7.82 -20.15 -10.26
C LEU A 44 8.42 -19.28 -9.15
N GLY A 45 8.46 -19.78 -7.91
CA GLY A 45 9.13 -19.12 -6.79
C GLY A 45 10.62 -18.86 -7.06
N ARG A 46 11.35 -19.85 -7.61
CA ARG A 46 12.75 -19.69 -8.02
C ARG A 46 12.92 -18.65 -9.13
N ARG A 47 12.01 -18.62 -10.10
CA ARG A 47 12.03 -17.62 -11.19
C ARG A 47 11.78 -16.21 -10.65
N LEU A 48 10.81 -16.05 -9.75
CA LEU A 48 10.52 -14.78 -9.09
C LEU A 48 11.73 -14.30 -8.28
N GLN A 49 12.38 -15.19 -7.53
CA GLN A 49 13.59 -14.88 -6.77
C GLN A 49 14.73 -14.39 -7.69
N ARG A 50 15.03 -15.10 -8.79
CA ARG A 50 16.06 -14.67 -9.76
C ARG A 50 15.75 -13.32 -10.40
N GLN A 51 14.48 -13.06 -10.71
CA GLN A 51 14.05 -11.76 -11.21
C GLN A 51 14.42 -10.67 -10.20
N TRP A 52 14.08 -10.85 -8.93
CA TRP A 52 14.32 -9.86 -7.87
C TRP A 52 15.79 -9.69 -7.46
N GLU A 53 16.62 -10.72 -7.62
CA GLU A 53 18.08 -10.63 -7.45
C GLU A 53 18.74 -9.81 -8.56
N THR A 54 18.11 -9.75 -9.74
CA THR A 54 18.63 -9.01 -10.89
C THR A 54 18.03 -7.61 -10.97
N ARG A 55 16.70 -7.50 -10.85
CA ARG A 55 15.92 -6.27 -10.99
C ARG A 55 14.52 -6.42 -10.38
N ALA A 56 14.20 -5.55 -9.43
CA ALA A 56 12.85 -5.47 -8.86
C ALA A 56 11.78 -5.12 -9.93
N VAL A 57 10.61 -5.75 -9.82
CA VAL A 57 9.40 -5.39 -10.59
C VAL A 57 8.61 -4.37 -9.77
N MET A 58 8.41 -3.18 -10.30
CA MET A 58 8.04 -1.99 -9.53
C MET A 58 7.13 -1.07 -10.35
N SER A 59 6.29 -0.28 -9.68
CA SER A 59 5.47 0.74 -10.34
C SER A 59 4.63 0.11 -11.46
N GLY A 60 4.42 0.73 -12.62
CA GLY A 60 3.54 0.20 -13.69
C GLY A 60 3.70 -1.31 -13.97
N SER A 61 4.93 -1.81 -14.11
CA SER A 61 5.18 -3.24 -14.35
C SER A 61 4.71 -4.15 -13.20
N PHE A 62 4.69 -3.65 -11.97
CA PHE A 62 4.13 -4.39 -10.83
C PHE A 62 2.61 -4.56 -10.97
N HIS A 63 1.90 -3.51 -11.39
CA HIS A 63 0.45 -3.57 -11.61
C HIS A 63 0.11 -4.55 -12.72
N ASP A 64 0.80 -4.46 -13.86
CA ASP A 64 0.56 -5.33 -15.01
C ASP A 64 0.85 -6.81 -14.72
N THR A 65 1.79 -7.09 -13.81
CA THR A 65 2.26 -8.46 -13.55
C THR A 65 1.52 -9.13 -12.40
N PHE A 66 1.21 -8.40 -11.33
CA PHE A 66 0.76 -8.99 -10.08
C PHE A 66 -0.66 -8.62 -9.68
N LEU A 67 -1.26 -7.61 -10.32
CA LEU A 67 -2.57 -7.12 -9.95
C LEU A 67 -3.55 -7.30 -11.11
N HIS A 68 -4.83 -7.38 -10.74
CA HIS A 68 -5.93 -7.13 -11.65
C HIS A 68 -6.71 -5.97 -11.08
N GLU A 69 -6.84 -4.88 -11.84
CA GLU A 69 -7.55 -3.69 -11.39
C GLU A 69 -9.05 -3.84 -11.63
N TYR A 70 -9.85 -3.54 -10.61
CA TYR A 70 -11.31 -3.53 -10.68
C TYR A 70 -11.85 -2.15 -10.32
N GLY A 71 -12.72 -1.62 -11.18
CA GLY A 71 -13.26 -0.27 -11.05
C GLY A 71 -12.31 0.80 -11.59
N ALA A 72 -12.71 2.05 -11.42
CA ALA A 72 -11.94 3.24 -11.81
C ALA A 72 -12.20 4.37 -10.81
N LEU A 73 -11.49 5.49 -10.94
CA LEU A 73 -11.66 6.64 -10.04
C LEU A 73 -13.07 7.26 -10.12
N ASP A 74 -13.65 7.30 -11.31
CA ASP A 74 -15.01 7.81 -11.57
C ASP A 74 -16.11 6.75 -11.36
N ALA A 75 -15.75 5.47 -11.40
CA ALA A 75 -16.63 4.33 -11.17
C ALA A 75 -15.97 3.30 -10.24
N PRO A 76 -15.82 3.60 -8.93
CA PRO A 76 -15.14 2.71 -8.01
C PRO A 76 -15.92 1.41 -7.80
N LEU A 77 -15.20 0.31 -7.58
CA LEU A 77 -15.81 -0.97 -7.24
C LEU A 77 -16.61 -0.83 -5.92
N PRO A 78 -17.90 -1.20 -5.88
CA PRO A 78 -18.68 -1.12 -4.64
C PRO A 78 -18.11 -2.03 -3.55
N GLN A 79 -18.06 -1.54 -2.30
CA GLN A 79 -17.45 -2.23 -1.16
C GLN A 79 -17.96 -3.67 -0.92
N ARG A 80 -19.22 -3.95 -1.26
CA ARG A 80 -19.80 -5.31 -1.15
C ARG A 80 -19.09 -6.38 -1.98
N PHE A 81 -18.27 -5.98 -2.94
CA PHE A 81 -17.49 -6.88 -3.79
C PHE A 81 -16.04 -7.04 -3.32
N TYR A 82 -15.62 -6.34 -2.27
CA TYR A 82 -14.25 -6.47 -1.77
C TYR A 82 -14.04 -7.85 -1.13
N VAL A 83 -12.86 -8.42 -1.38
CA VAL A 83 -12.41 -9.69 -0.81
C VAL A 83 -11.13 -9.48 0.01
N PRO A 84 -10.95 -10.21 1.13
CA PRO A 84 -9.73 -10.10 1.93
C PRO A 84 -8.47 -10.25 1.06
N GLY A 85 -7.54 -9.32 1.21
CA GLY A 85 -6.33 -9.22 0.37
C GLY A 85 -6.41 -8.17 -0.73
N ASP A 86 -7.59 -7.61 -1.02
CA ASP A 86 -7.72 -6.51 -1.98
C ASP A 86 -6.87 -5.30 -1.54
N ARG A 87 -6.09 -4.79 -2.49
CA ARG A 87 -5.31 -3.55 -2.35
C ARG A 87 -6.14 -2.39 -2.91
N LEU A 88 -6.40 -1.39 -2.08
CA LEU A 88 -7.29 -0.28 -2.41
C LEU A 88 -6.61 1.07 -2.21
N TRP A 89 -7.06 2.07 -2.97
CA TRP A 89 -6.61 3.46 -2.85
C TRP A 89 -7.74 4.35 -2.33
N PHE A 90 -7.55 4.93 -1.15
CA PHE A 90 -8.47 5.91 -0.59
C PHE A 90 -7.92 7.31 -0.91
N ARG A 91 -8.49 7.95 -1.92
CA ARG A 91 -8.05 9.26 -2.41
C ARG A 91 -8.38 10.38 -1.42
N ASN A 92 -7.46 11.32 -1.23
CA ASN A 92 -7.77 12.61 -0.63
C ASN A 92 -8.55 13.48 -1.65
N PRO A 93 -9.82 13.82 -1.39
CA PRO A 93 -10.62 14.58 -2.35
C PRO A 93 -10.34 16.09 -2.33
N ASP A 94 -9.62 16.59 -1.31
CA ASP A 94 -9.34 18.01 -1.15
C ASP A 94 -8.12 18.42 -1.98
N ALA A 95 -8.30 19.36 -2.91
CA ALA A 95 -7.28 19.71 -3.90
C ALA A 95 -5.98 20.21 -3.27
N GLU A 96 -6.06 21.05 -2.23
CA GLU A 96 -4.87 21.69 -1.65
C GLU A 96 -4.07 20.73 -0.77
N SER A 97 -4.74 19.99 0.12
CA SER A 97 -4.05 19.00 0.96
C SER A 97 -3.58 17.78 0.17
N SER A 98 -4.22 17.44 -0.94
CA SER A 98 -3.76 16.35 -1.82
C SER A 98 -2.49 16.68 -2.61
N ASP A 99 -2.09 17.95 -2.67
CA ASP A 99 -0.85 18.40 -3.33
C ASP A 99 0.36 18.35 -2.36
N VAL A 100 0.14 17.98 -1.09
CA VAL A 100 1.20 17.78 -0.11
C VAL A 100 1.71 16.34 -0.20
N GLU A 101 3.03 16.19 -0.34
CA GLU A 101 3.69 14.89 -0.42
C GLU A 101 3.31 13.99 0.76
N GLY A 102 2.74 12.81 0.47
CA GLY A 102 2.29 11.84 1.45
C GLY A 102 0.83 11.98 1.89
N TYR A 103 0.12 13.00 1.40
CA TYR A 103 -1.28 13.29 1.72
C TYR A 103 -2.20 13.22 0.48
N GLU A 104 -1.73 12.63 -0.61
CA GLU A 104 -2.51 12.39 -1.83
C GLU A 104 -3.67 11.40 -1.58
N GLY A 105 -3.51 10.55 -0.57
CA GLY A 105 -4.45 9.52 -0.14
C GLY A 105 -3.75 8.40 0.63
N SER A 106 -4.41 7.25 0.77
CA SER A 106 -3.89 6.12 1.53
C SER A 106 -4.07 4.79 0.79
N TRP A 107 -2.96 4.05 0.60
CA TRP A 107 -3.00 2.67 0.14
C TRP A 107 -3.26 1.74 1.32
N VAL A 108 -4.28 0.89 1.18
CA VAL A 108 -4.77 0.02 2.24
C VAL A 108 -4.99 -1.40 1.72
N PHE A 109 -4.99 -2.37 2.63
CA PHE A 109 -5.47 -3.73 2.36
C PHE A 109 -6.78 -3.98 3.07
N TYR A 110 -7.73 -4.60 2.38
CA TYR A 110 -8.97 -5.08 3.00
C TYR A 110 -8.72 -6.40 3.74
N LEU A 111 -9.16 -6.46 4.99
CA LEU A 111 -8.99 -7.64 5.86
C LEU A 111 -10.24 -8.53 5.91
N GLY A 112 -11.37 -8.06 5.37
CA GLY A 112 -12.69 -8.68 5.59
C GLY A 112 -13.50 -7.95 6.66
N GLY A 113 -14.82 -8.21 6.69
CA GLY A 113 -15.71 -7.67 7.73
C GLY A 113 -15.81 -6.14 7.79
N GLY A 114 -15.50 -5.43 6.69
CA GLY A 114 -15.47 -3.97 6.66
C GLY A 114 -14.21 -3.34 7.27
N LEU A 115 -13.18 -4.14 7.56
CA LEU A 115 -11.93 -3.69 8.17
C LEU A 115 -10.79 -3.57 7.16
N PHE A 116 -9.95 -2.57 7.35
CA PHE A 116 -8.80 -2.23 6.52
C PHE A 116 -7.57 -2.01 7.39
N ASN A 117 -6.40 -2.14 6.79
CA ASN A 117 -5.15 -1.76 7.43
C ASN A 117 -4.19 -1.09 6.44
N ASN A 118 -3.34 -0.19 6.94
CA ASN A 118 -2.20 0.35 6.21
C ASN A 118 -0.90 -0.37 6.64
N PHE A 119 0.21 0.00 6.02
CA PHE A 119 1.49 -0.61 6.30
C PHE A 119 2.09 -0.20 7.67
N TRP A 120 1.80 1.01 8.14
CA TRP A 120 2.51 1.65 9.26
C TRP A 120 1.92 1.31 10.63
N GLU A 121 0.59 1.25 10.74
CA GLU A 121 -0.12 1.00 12.00
C GLU A 121 -0.58 -0.45 12.10
N ARG A 122 0.39 -1.34 12.29
CA ARG A 122 0.13 -2.77 12.46
C ARG A 122 -0.68 -3.03 13.73
N GLY A 123 -1.80 -3.73 13.60
CA GLY A 123 -2.61 -4.20 14.73
C GLY A 123 -3.78 -3.30 15.12
N VAL A 124 -4.00 -2.18 14.42
CA VAL A 124 -5.17 -1.31 14.64
C VAL A 124 -5.98 -1.21 13.33
N PRO A 125 -6.78 -2.24 13.00
CA PRO A 125 -7.66 -2.16 11.84
C PRO A 125 -8.66 -1.02 11.98
N TYR A 126 -9.01 -0.41 10.86
CA TYR A 126 -9.98 0.68 10.80
C TYR A 126 -11.07 0.39 9.77
N THR A 127 -12.19 1.09 9.89
CA THR A 127 -13.28 1.03 8.93
C THR A 127 -13.05 2.00 7.77
N LEU A 128 -13.81 1.81 6.68
CA LEU A 128 -13.87 2.79 5.59
C LEU A 128 -14.20 4.19 6.13
N THR A 129 -15.25 4.29 6.94
CA THR A 129 -15.72 5.56 7.50
C THR A 129 -14.64 6.25 8.32
N SER A 130 -13.99 5.54 9.25
CA SER A 130 -12.94 6.15 10.08
C SER A 130 -11.76 6.65 9.25
N LYS A 131 -11.36 5.90 8.20
CA LYS A 131 -10.27 6.34 7.34
C LYS A 131 -10.67 7.54 6.47
N CYS A 132 -11.89 7.56 5.95
CA CYS A 132 -12.41 8.72 5.22
C CYS A 132 -12.47 9.98 6.10
N VAL A 133 -12.85 9.84 7.38
CA VAL A 133 -12.85 10.96 8.34
C VAL A 133 -11.42 11.45 8.59
N GLU A 134 -10.46 10.54 8.80
CA GLU A 134 -9.04 10.90 8.93
C GLU A 134 -8.54 11.71 7.73
N ILE A 135 -8.73 11.17 6.51
CA ILE A 135 -8.32 11.83 5.26
C ILE A 135 -9.02 13.17 5.08
N TYR A 136 -10.33 13.24 5.38
CA TYR A 136 -11.07 14.49 5.34
C TYR A 136 -10.41 15.55 6.22
N HIS A 137 -9.90 15.17 7.40
CA HIS A 137 -9.32 16.12 8.32
C HIS A 137 -7.91 16.60 7.97
N TRP A 138 -7.20 15.96 7.04
CA TRP A 138 -5.87 16.41 6.57
C TRP A 138 -5.89 17.86 6.07
N ARG A 139 -6.99 18.32 5.46
CA ARG A 139 -7.20 19.71 5.04
C ARG A 139 -7.05 20.73 6.18
N HIS A 140 -7.40 20.36 7.41
CA HIS A 140 -7.32 21.26 8.57
C HIS A 140 -5.91 21.34 9.15
N GLY A 141 -5.03 20.41 8.77
CA GLY A 141 -3.61 20.45 9.13
C GLY A 141 -2.76 21.25 8.15
N LEU A 142 -3.32 21.63 6.99
CA LEU A 142 -2.58 22.32 5.93
C LEU A 142 -2.00 23.65 6.42
N ARG A 143 -0.69 23.78 6.27
CA ARG A 143 0.07 24.99 6.56
C ARG A 143 1.00 25.33 5.41
N THR A 144 1.48 26.56 5.42
CA THR A 144 2.45 27.07 4.47
C THR A 144 3.64 27.62 5.25
N ASP A 145 4.85 27.24 4.86
CA ASP A 145 6.07 27.77 5.46
C ASP A 145 6.42 29.16 4.91
N ALA A 146 7.49 29.76 5.42
CA ALA A 146 7.93 31.09 4.99
C ALA A 146 8.37 31.14 3.51
N ALA A 147 8.71 29.99 2.90
CA ALA A 147 9.10 29.87 1.50
C ALA A 147 7.91 29.58 0.57
N GLY A 148 6.69 29.46 1.12
CA GLY A 148 5.49 29.12 0.33
C GLY A 148 5.28 27.61 0.15
N LYS A 149 6.11 26.75 0.75
CA LYS A 149 5.92 25.29 0.66
C LYS A 149 4.80 24.87 1.60
N ARG A 150 3.87 24.08 1.06
CA ARG A 150 2.77 23.46 1.83
C ARG A 150 3.24 22.23 2.59
N TYR A 151 2.74 22.04 3.80
CA TYR A 151 2.98 20.86 4.65
C TYR A 151 1.78 20.60 5.58
N ILE A 152 1.71 19.39 6.13
CA ILE A 152 0.71 18.95 7.12
C ILE A 152 1.44 18.26 8.27
#